data_AF-A0A093YBA1-F1
#
_entry.id   AF-A0A093YBA1-F1
#
_cell.length_a   1.000
_cell.length_b   1.000
_cell.length_c   1.000
_cell.angle_alpha   90.00
_cell.angle_beta   90.00
_cell.angle_gamma   90.00
#
_symmetry.space_group_name_H-M   'P 1'
#
loop_
_entity.id
_entity.type
_entity.pdbx_description
1 polymer ?
#
loop_
_entity_poly.entity_id
_entity_poly.type
_entity_poly.pdbx_seq_one_letter_code
_entity_poly.pdbx_strand_id
1 'polypeptide(L)'
;MASRSLRTSAYLQHNSPLASIFLQHINTSILLSQRHSPRAYSTDTSDALTTAKPRNNRLNPPTSTLPPPLVIAPKQPDQSTFRTLLNQGKGYLTFYKTGAQAIFSNLKLTREPQELVDKEYNGAVYEAVRDRKFSRADYQLLLRFSHDIKRIPVFALIFLVCGEFTPLIVFAVSSVVPYTCRVPRQIELDREKIEARRKESFRNLTTPYVPGKELETEQILHISSSLGLSSKMFEHIGGLQPGVMSKLLAGRVARRVEYLQTDDKLIRRDGVLSELEEREVAIACTERGIDVVGRSEEQLREALEKWMAASKTTPVERLLLTRPNVWPVPAKKKN
;
A
#
# COMPACT_ATOMS: atom_id res chain seq x y z
N MET A 1 -32.69 36.53 36.04
CA MET A 1 -33.20 36.28 37.41
C MET A 1 -33.90 34.92 37.38
N ALA A 2 -33.22 33.85 37.81
CA ALA A 2 -33.41 33.21 39.12
C ALA A 2 -34.91 32.93 39.38
N SER A 3 -35.42 31.70 39.47
CA SER A 3 -35.01 30.72 40.48
C SER A 3 -35.87 29.43 40.43
N ARG A 4 -35.19 28.29 40.66
CA ARG A 4 -35.51 27.19 41.60
C ARG A 4 -36.90 26.51 41.60
N SER A 5 -36.91 25.18 41.45
CA SER A 5 -37.46 24.24 42.45
C SER A 5 -37.03 22.79 42.18
N LEU A 6 -37.11 21.96 43.22
CA LEU A 6 -36.42 20.72 43.51
C LEU A 6 -37.31 19.46 43.38
N ARG A 7 -36.63 18.32 43.11
CA ARG A 7 -36.91 16.92 43.51
C ARG A 7 -38.15 16.21 42.95
N THR A 8 -37.95 15.05 42.34
CA THR A 8 -38.20 13.73 42.96
C THR A 8 -37.71 12.58 42.08
N SER A 9 -37.27 11.50 42.74
CA SER A 9 -36.83 10.23 42.15
C SER A 9 -38.04 9.36 41.83
N ALA A 10 -38.05 8.75 40.65
CA ALA A 10 -38.75 7.49 40.39
C ALA A 10 -38.01 6.72 39.30
N TYR A 11 -37.66 5.48 39.63
CA TYR A 11 -37.21 4.43 38.73
C TYR A 11 -38.14 4.31 37.52
N LEU A 12 -37.60 4.18 36.31
CA LEU A 12 -38.15 3.35 35.23
C LEU A 12 -37.14 3.20 34.08
N GLN A 13 -36.67 1.95 33.95
CA GLN A 13 -36.18 1.24 32.76
C GLN A 13 -35.73 2.08 31.55
N HIS A 14 -34.40 2.17 31.39
CA HIS A 14 -33.76 2.57 30.14
C HIS A 14 -33.95 1.47 29.08
N ASN A 15 -34.92 1.66 28.17
CA ASN A 15 -34.84 1.07 26.83
C ASN A 15 -34.09 2.06 25.93
N SER A 16 -32.80 1.83 25.72
CA SER A 16 -32.02 2.56 24.72
C SER A 16 -32.10 1.81 23.37
N PRO A 17 -32.51 2.46 22.27
CA PRO A 17 -32.61 1.84 20.93
C PRO A 17 -31.24 1.59 20.27
N LEU A 18 -30.13 1.76 20.98
CA LEU A 18 -28.78 1.52 20.45
C LEU A 18 -28.32 0.07 20.58
N ALA A 19 -28.98 -0.75 21.41
CA ALA A 19 -28.66 -2.17 21.52
C ALA A 19 -29.27 -3.03 20.39
N SER A 20 -30.32 -2.56 19.71
CA SER A 20 -30.93 -3.29 18.58
C SER A 20 -30.24 -3.05 17.24
N ILE A 21 -29.42 -2.01 17.10
CA ILE A 21 -28.63 -1.75 15.88
C ILE A 21 -27.39 -2.67 15.84
N PHE A 22 -26.87 -3.07 17.00
CA PHE A 22 -25.69 -3.95 17.11
C PHE A 22 -25.96 -5.42 16.75
N LEU A 23 -27.23 -5.87 16.78
CA LEU A 23 -27.58 -7.26 16.43
C LEU A 23 -28.10 -7.44 14.99
N GLN A 24 -28.48 -6.36 14.30
CA GLN A 24 -28.91 -6.44 12.89
C GLN A 24 -27.74 -6.34 11.88
N HIS A 25 -26.61 -5.75 12.26
CA HIS A 25 -25.45 -5.66 11.37
C HIS A 25 -24.61 -6.95 11.27
N ILE A 26 -24.82 -7.91 12.17
CA ILE A 26 -24.10 -9.20 12.14
C ILE A 26 -24.78 -10.21 11.20
N ASN A 27 -26.08 -10.08 10.90
CA ASN A 27 -26.85 -11.11 10.18
C ASN A 27 -27.17 -10.82 8.71
N THR A 28 -26.78 -9.68 8.14
CA THR A 28 -27.22 -9.29 6.77
C THR A 28 -26.12 -9.24 5.71
N SER A 29 -25.07 -10.05 5.86
CA SER A 29 -24.05 -10.24 4.81
C SER A 29 -23.67 -11.72 4.59
N ILE A 30 -24.66 -12.61 4.71
CA ILE A 30 -24.58 -13.95 4.12
C ILE A 30 -25.49 -13.96 2.89
N LEU A 31 -24.94 -13.49 1.78
CA LEU A 31 -25.42 -13.86 0.45
C LEU A 31 -24.57 -15.04 0.01
N LEU A 32 -25.19 -16.21 0.00
CA LEU A 32 -24.66 -17.46 -0.55
C LEU A 32 -24.24 -17.26 -2.02
N SER A 33 -22.97 -17.54 -2.32
CA SER A 33 -22.38 -18.05 -3.58
C SER A 33 -20.91 -17.56 -3.59
N GLN A 34 -19.85 -18.37 -3.57
CA GLN A 34 -19.61 -19.74 -3.99
C GLN A 34 -18.70 -20.44 -2.96
N ARG A 35 -18.70 -21.77 -2.97
CA ARG A 35 -17.80 -22.62 -2.15
C ARG A 35 -16.33 -22.26 -2.42
N HIS A 36 -15.76 -21.36 -1.62
CA HIS A 36 -14.33 -21.28 -1.45
C HIS A 36 -13.94 -22.20 -0.29
N SER A 37 -13.15 -23.23 -0.60
CA SER A 37 -12.46 -24.04 0.38
C SER A 37 -11.76 -23.13 1.40
N PRO A 38 -11.72 -23.49 2.70
CA PRO A 38 -10.90 -22.76 3.66
C PRO A 38 -9.45 -22.90 3.20
N ARG A 39 -8.93 -21.83 2.57
CA ARG A 39 -7.51 -21.74 2.27
C ARG A 39 -6.83 -21.64 3.63
N ALA A 40 -6.33 -22.76 4.11
CA ALA A 40 -5.38 -22.77 5.21
C ALA A 40 -4.33 -21.73 4.86
N TYR A 41 -4.11 -20.76 5.74
CA TYR A 41 -2.93 -19.92 5.66
C TYR A 41 -1.75 -20.88 5.65
N SER A 42 -1.07 -21.00 4.50
CA SER A 42 0.11 -21.83 4.37
C SER A 42 1.06 -21.46 5.49
N THR A 43 1.33 -22.42 6.35
CA THR A 43 2.31 -22.36 7.42
C THR A 43 3.72 -22.64 6.91
N ASP A 44 3.86 -22.98 5.62
CA ASP A 44 5.15 -23.14 4.94
C ASP A 44 5.56 -21.87 4.20
N THR A 45 5.87 -20.84 4.96
CA THR A 45 6.99 -19.97 4.60
C THR A 45 7.63 -19.57 5.93
N SER A 46 8.48 -20.48 6.43
CA SER A 46 9.52 -20.11 7.38
C SER A 46 10.56 -19.24 6.68
N ASP A 47 10.14 -18.08 6.19
CA ASP A 47 11.02 -16.94 6.06
C ASP A 47 11.08 -16.34 7.46
N ALA A 48 11.82 -17.01 8.36
CA ALA A 48 12.52 -16.26 9.40
C ALA A 48 13.16 -15.06 8.69
N LEU A 49 13.09 -13.87 9.31
CA LEU A 49 13.84 -12.69 8.88
C LEU A 49 15.29 -13.12 8.74
N THR A 50 15.65 -13.59 7.54
CA THR A 50 16.98 -14.07 7.29
C THR A 50 17.74 -12.77 7.19
N THR A 51 18.79 -12.65 8.00
CA THR A 51 19.90 -11.73 7.81
C THR A 51 20.63 -12.00 6.47
N ALA A 52 19.95 -12.57 5.48
CA ALA A 52 20.40 -12.71 4.12
C ALA A 52 20.38 -11.31 3.52
N LYS A 53 21.58 -10.80 3.32
CA LYS A 53 21.84 -9.63 2.49
C LYS A 53 21.03 -9.78 1.19
N PRO A 54 20.23 -8.78 0.77
CA PRO A 54 19.45 -8.87 -0.46
C PRO A 54 20.32 -9.34 -1.62
N ARG A 55 19.76 -10.11 -2.57
CA ARG A 55 20.53 -10.64 -3.71
C ARG A 55 21.32 -9.55 -4.43
N ASN A 56 20.73 -8.36 -4.52
CA ASN A 56 21.38 -7.13 -4.96
C ASN A 56 20.99 -5.96 -4.05
N ASN A 57 21.93 -5.49 -3.24
CA ASN A 57 21.75 -4.39 -2.28
C ASN A 57 21.55 -3.00 -2.90
N ARG A 58 21.89 -2.82 -4.18
CA ARG A 58 21.65 -1.56 -4.89
C ARG A 58 20.25 -1.51 -5.47
N LEU A 59 19.67 -2.68 -5.78
CA LEU A 59 18.37 -2.83 -6.42
C LEU A 59 17.23 -2.99 -5.40
N ASN A 60 17.46 -3.81 -4.37
CA ASN A 60 16.44 -4.16 -3.39
C ASN A 60 16.66 -3.38 -2.08
N PRO A 61 15.66 -2.62 -1.60
CA PRO A 61 15.76 -1.95 -0.33
C PRO A 61 15.88 -2.95 0.84
N PRO A 62 16.36 -2.50 2.01
CA PRO A 62 16.38 -3.34 3.21
C PRO A 62 15.01 -3.95 3.50
N THR A 63 14.98 -5.22 3.91
CA THR A 63 13.76 -5.95 4.25
C THR A 63 13.00 -5.33 5.43
N SER A 64 13.67 -4.55 6.27
CA SER A 64 13.06 -3.72 7.32
C SER A 64 12.10 -2.65 6.78
N THR A 65 12.11 -2.35 5.49
CA THR A 65 11.12 -1.48 4.84
C THR A 65 9.79 -2.18 4.55
N LEU A 66 9.71 -3.50 4.78
CA LEU A 66 8.53 -4.33 4.55
C LEU A 66 7.91 -4.78 5.88
N PRO A 67 6.60 -5.09 5.91
CA PRO A 67 6.00 -5.72 7.06
C PRO A 67 6.63 -7.10 7.33
N PRO A 68 6.90 -7.46 8.60
CA PRO A 68 7.43 -8.77 8.96
C PRO A 68 6.37 -9.88 8.73
N PRO A 69 6.77 -11.15 8.62
CA PRO A 69 5.82 -12.25 8.51
C PRO A 69 4.96 -12.35 9.77
N LEU A 70 3.64 -12.48 9.59
CA LEU A 70 2.72 -12.74 10.69
C LEU A 70 2.65 -14.24 10.96
N VAL A 71 3.38 -14.70 11.98
CA VAL A 71 3.40 -16.10 12.40
C VAL A 71 2.44 -16.30 13.56
N ILE A 72 1.38 -17.07 13.33
CA ILE A 72 0.42 -17.49 14.35
C ILE A 72 0.55 -19.00 14.52
N ALA A 73 0.77 -19.46 15.76
CA ALA A 73 0.89 -20.89 16.03
C ALA A 73 -0.41 -21.62 15.62
N PRO A 74 -0.31 -22.77 14.91
CA PRO A 74 -1.48 -23.53 14.51
C PRO A 74 -2.24 -24.03 15.75
N LYS A 75 -3.56 -24.10 15.63
CA LYS A 75 -4.43 -24.62 16.69
C LYS A 75 -4.18 -26.13 16.84
N GLN A 76 -3.79 -26.57 18.03
CA GLN A 76 -3.69 -28.01 18.32
C GLN A 76 -5.08 -28.62 18.57
N PRO A 77 -5.32 -29.91 18.24
CA PRO A 77 -6.65 -30.53 18.29
C PRO A 77 -7.31 -30.50 19.68
N ASP A 78 -6.52 -30.52 20.75
CA ASP A 78 -6.93 -30.55 22.16
C ASP A 78 -6.80 -29.18 22.86
N GLN A 79 -6.45 -28.12 22.11
CA GLN A 79 -6.12 -26.83 22.70
C GLN A 79 -7.37 -26.06 23.14
N SER A 80 -7.36 -25.58 24.39
CA SER A 80 -8.42 -24.71 24.89
C SER A 80 -8.52 -23.40 24.10
N THR A 81 -9.73 -22.84 24.05
CA THR A 81 -10.03 -21.56 23.38
C THR A 81 -9.18 -20.43 23.93
N PHE A 82 -8.99 -20.38 25.25
CA PHE A 82 -8.15 -19.39 25.91
C PHE A 82 -6.68 -19.46 25.47
N ARG A 83 -6.08 -20.66 25.44
CA ARG A 83 -4.70 -20.85 24.97
C ARG A 83 -4.56 -20.49 23.49
N THR A 84 -5.59 -20.78 22.69
CA THR A 84 -5.63 -20.40 21.27
C THR A 84 -5.61 -18.88 21.12
N LEU A 85 -6.45 -18.17 21.88
CA LEU A 85 -6.51 -16.70 21.86
C LEU A 85 -5.20 -16.06 22.34
N LEU A 86 -4.59 -16.60 23.40
CA LEU A 86 -3.28 -16.15 23.86
C LEU A 86 -2.18 -16.34 22.81
N ASN A 87 -2.16 -17.48 22.11
CA ASN A 87 -1.18 -17.73 21.05
C ASN A 87 -1.39 -16.79 19.86
N GLN A 88 -2.63 -16.50 19.49
CA GLN A 88 -2.96 -15.49 18.48
C GLN A 88 -2.49 -14.11 18.93
N GLY A 89 -2.79 -13.70 20.16
CA GLY A 89 -2.35 -12.43 20.73
C GLY A 89 -0.83 -12.28 20.73
N LYS A 90 -0.08 -13.32 21.10
CA LYS A 90 1.39 -13.35 21.05
C LYS A 90 1.94 -13.16 19.63
N GLY A 91 1.33 -13.80 18.64
CA GLY A 91 1.71 -13.64 17.22
C GLY A 91 1.57 -12.19 16.77
N TYR A 92 0.42 -11.58 17.02
CA TYR A 92 0.17 -10.17 16.68
C TYR A 92 1.07 -9.21 17.46
N LEU A 93 1.29 -9.44 18.76
CA LEU A 93 2.17 -8.61 19.57
C LEU A 93 3.61 -8.64 19.03
N THR A 94 4.10 -9.83 18.67
CA THR A 94 5.41 -10.01 18.04
C THR A 94 5.48 -9.27 16.71
N PHE A 95 4.47 -9.43 15.85
CA PHE A 95 4.38 -8.74 14.56
C PHE A 95 4.47 -7.21 14.71
N TYR A 96 3.67 -6.60 15.57
CA TYR A 96 3.69 -5.14 15.77
C TYR A 96 5.00 -4.66 16.42
N LYS A 97 5.54 -5.43 17.38
CA LYS A 97 6.84 -5.12 17.99
C LYS A 97 7.95 -5.11 16.93
N THR A 98 8.00 -6.13 16.08
CA THR A 98 8.98 -6.23 15.00
C THR A 98 8.78 -5.13 13.96
N GLY A 99 7.54 -4.82 13.58
CA GLY A 99 7.22 -3.72 12.67
C GLY A 99 7.67 -2.35 13.21
N ALA A 100 7.49 -2.09 14.50
CA ALA A 100 7.98 -0.88 15.16
C ALA A 100 9.51 -0.84 15.22
N GLN A 101 10.17 -1.95 15.55
CA GLN A 101 11.64 -2.06 15.52
C GLN A 101 12.19 -1.76 14.13
N ALA A 102 11.52 -2.24 13.08
CA ALA A 102 11.92 -2.00 11.69
C ALA A 102 11.91 -0.51 11.33
N ILE A 103 10.96 0.28 11.86
CA ILE A 103 10.93 1.75 11.69
C ILE A 103 12.18 2.39 12.31
N PHE A 104 12.56 1.98 13.52
CA PHE A 104 13.76 2.51 14.18
C PHE A 104 15.04 2.11 13.43
N SER A 105 15.10 0.88 12.91
CA SER A 105 16.19 0.45 12.03
C SER A 105 16.25 1.29 10.76
N ASN A 106 15.11 1.53 10.11
CA ASN A 106 15.03 2.36 8.91
C ASN A 106 15.48 3.80 9.18
N LEU A 107 15.10 4.40 10.32
CA LEU A 107 15.56 5.73 10.73
C LEU A 107 17.09 5.81 10.78
N LYS A 108 17.76 4.76 11.25
CA LYS A 108 19.23 4.71 11.26
C LYS A 108 19.80 4.57 9.85
N LEU A 109 19.22 3.68 9.04
CA LEU A 109 19.65 3.41 7.67
C LEU A 109 19.44 4.61 6.73
N THR A 110 18.43 5.44 6.97
CA THR A 110 18.16 6.63 6.15
C THR A 110 19.15 7.76 6.38
N ARG A 111 19.95 7.76 7.46
CA ARG A 111 20.81 8.91 7.80
C ARG A 111 21.81 9.23 6.71
N GLU A 112 22.59 8.26 6.27
CA GLU A 112 23.59 8.44 5.22
C GLU A 112 22.98 8.91 3.88
N PRO A 113 21.96 8.24 3.30
CA PRO A 113 21.36 8.70 2.06
C PRO A 113 20.64 10.05 2.21
N GLN A 114 20.04 10.35 3.36
CA GLN A 114 19.40 11.64 3.62
C GLN A 114 20.44 12.76 3.72
N GLU A 115 21.55 12.54 4.44
CA GLU A 115 22.64 13.52 4.55
C GLU A 115 23.26 13.83 3.19
N LEU A 116 23.45 12.83 2.33
CA LEU A 116 23.94 13.02 0.97
C LEU A 116 22.99 13.93 0.17
N VAL A 117 21.69 13.65 0.22
CA VAL A 117 20.68 14.45 -0.48
C VAL A 117 20.58 15.87 0.08
N ASP A 118 20.66 16.03 1.39
CA ASP A 118 20.53 17.33 2.04
C ASP A 118 21.75 18.23 1.78
N LYS A 119 22.96 17.67 1.90
CA LYS A 119 24.22 18.43 1.76
C LYS A 119 24.56 18.74 0.31
N GLU A 120 24.40 17.78 -0.60
CA GLU A 120 24.85 17.94 -1.99
C GLU A 120 23.73 18.41 -2.93
N TYR A 121 22.46 18.16 -2.58
CA TYR A 121 21.33 18.36 -3.47
C TYR A 121 20.20 19.22 -2.88
N ASN A 122 20.42 19.86 -1.72
CA ASN A 122 19.43 20.71 -1.05
C ASN A 122 18.06 20.03 -0.86
N GLY A 123 18.06 18.72 -0.56
CA GLY A 123 16.82 17.95 -0.39
C GLY A 123 16.24 17.37 -1.69
N ALA A 124 16.82 17.66 -2.86
CA ALA A 124 16.33 17.20 -4.15
C ALA A 124 16.80 15.76 -4.48
N VAL A 125 16.10 14.76 -3.92
CA VAL A 125 16.41 13.32 -4.11
C VAL A 125 16.56 12.93 -5.60
N TYR A 126 15.74 13.50 -6.49
CA TYR A 126 15.78 13.19 -7.91
C TYR A 126 17.08 13.63 -8.60
N GLU A 127 17.68 14.72 -8.15
CA GLU A 127 18.97 15.21 -8.67
C GLU A 127 20.09 14.25 -8.27
N ALA A 128 20.06 13.73 -7.03
CA ALA A 128 21.00 12.70 -6.58
C ALA A 128 20.90 11.39 -7.39
N VAL A 129 19.68 11.01 -7.80
CA VAL A 129 19.46 9.87 -8.70
C VAL A 129 20.03 10.14 -10.09
N ARG A 130 19.82 11.34 -10.64
CA ARG A 130 20.34 11.75 -11.96
C ARG A 130 21.86 11.66 -12.02
N ASP A 131 22.53 12.11 -10.95
CA ASP A 131 23.99 12.14 -10.84
C ASP A 131 24.61 10.77 -10.50
N ARG A 132 23.80 9.71 -10.47
CA ARG A 132 24.21 8.31 -10.23
C ARG A 132 24.84 8.03 -8.86
N LYS A 133 24.75 8.97 -7.91
CA LYS A 133 25.23 8.79 -6.52
C LYS A 133 24.25 8.02 -5.64
N PHE A 134 23.04 7.77 -6.14
CA PHE A 134 21.92 7.28 -5.32
C PHE A 134 21.33 5.99 -5.90
N SER A 135 21.32 4.88 -5.14
CA SER A 135 20.82 3.58 -5.61
C SER A 135 19.29 3.44 -5.54
N ARG A 136 18.71 2.44 -6.22
CA ARG A 136 17.29 2.09 -6.07
C ARG A 136 16.93 1.76 -4.63
N ALA A 137 17.78 0.98 -3.96
CA ALA A 137 17.56 0.59 -2.58
C ALA A 137 17.47 1.82 -1.66
N ASP A 138 18.37 2.79 -1.81
CA ASP A 138 18.36 4.04 -1.04
C ASP A 138 17.12 4.89 -1.35
N TYR A 139 16.74 4.95 -2.63
CA TYR A 139 15.54 5.64 -3.09
C TYR A 139 14.26 5.09 -2.48
N GLN A 140 14.08 3.77 -2.54
CA GLN A 140 12.91 3.13 -1.94
C GLN A 140 12.94 3.23 -0.41
N LEU A 141 14.11 3.13 0.22
CA LEU A 141 14.29 3.31 1.66
C LEU A 141 13.83 4.70 2.12
N LEU A 142 14.31 5.79 1.50
CA LEU A 142 13.90 7.16 1.87
C LEU A 142 12.40 7.37 1.69
N LEU A 143 11.83 6.90 0.57
CA LEU A 143 10.41 7.12 0.27
C LEU A 143 9.49 6.34 1.22
N ARG A 144 9.79 5.08 1.48
CA ARG A 144 9.03 4.24 2.42
C ARG A 144 9.16 4.78 3.85
N PHE A 145 10.37 5.17 4.26
CA PHE A 145 10.56 5.79 5.58
C PHE A 145 9.81 7.11 5.72
N SER A 146 9.86 7.99 4.71
CA SER A 146 9.10 9.25 4.70
C SER A 146 7.59 9.01 4.77
N HIS A 147 7.10 7.93 4.16
CA HIS A 147 5.70 7.53 4.26
C HIS A 147 5.33 7.11 5.69
N ASP A 148 6.19 6.34 6.35
CA ASP A 148 5.93 5.79 7.69
C ASP A 148 6.04 6.86 8.77
N ILE A 149 7.08 7.70 8.75
CA ILE A 149 7.29 8.76 9.75
C ILE A 149 6.12 9.76 9.77
N LYS A 150 5.51 10.05 8.61
CA LYS A 150 4.32 10.92 8.51
C LYS A 150 3.07 10.34 9.16
N ARG A 151 3.02 9.01 9.37
CA ARG A 151 1.88 8.30 9.96
C ARG A 151 2.03 8.02 11.44
N ILE A 152 3.25 8.02 11.96
CA ILE A 152 3.54 7.77 13.37
C ILE A 152 2.79 8.72 14.32
N PRO A 153 2.68 10.04 14.08
CA PRO A 153 1.96 10.93 14.99
C PRO A 153 0.49 10.55 15.14
N VAL A 154 -0.19 10.25 14.03
CA VAL A 154 -1.61 9.85 14.03
C VAL A 154 -1.77 8.47 14.66
N PHE A 155 -0.90 7.52 14.33
CA PHE A 155 -0.90 6.19 14.93
C PHE A 155 -0.68 6.23 16.45
N ALA A 156 0.28 7.03 16.91
CA ALA A 156 0.58 7.22 18.33
C ALA A 156 -0.59 7.88 19.08
N LEU A 157 -1.27 8.85 18.44
CA LEU A 157 -2.46 9.47 19.00
C LEU A 157 -3.61 8.46 19.17
N ILE A 158 -3.87 7.63 18.16
CA ILE A 158 -4.87 6.55 18.26
C ILE A 158 -4.49 5.59 19.38
N PHE A 159 -3.23 5.19 19.46
CA PHE A 159 -2.76 4.30 20.52
C PHE A 159 -2.96 4.90 21.91
N LEU A 160 -2.68 6.19 22.08
CA LEU A 160 -2.85 6.91 23.35
C LEU A 160 -4.33 7.01 23.76
N VAL A 161 -5.22 7.33 22.82
CA VAL A 161 -6.66 7.53 23.09
C VAL A 161 -7.37 6.20 23.29
N CYS A 162 -7.07 5.20 22.46
CA CYS A 162 -7.79 3.94 22.42
C CYS A 162 -7.14 2.86 23.29
N GLY A 163 -5.91 3.06 23.76
CA GLY A 163 -5.19 2.15 24.65
C GLY A 163 -5.24 0.71 24.15
N GLU A 164 -5.86 -0.17 24.94
CA GLU A 164 -6.02 -1.59 24.64
C GLU A 164 -6.94 -1.90 23.44
N PHE A 165 -7.81 -0.96 23.03
CA PHE A 165 -8.69 -1.14 21.87
C PHE A 165 -8.01 -0.81 20.53
N THR A 166 -6.77 -0.32 20.55
CA THR A 166 -6.01 0.05 19.35
C THR A 166 -5.94 -1.05 18.28
N PRO A 167 -5.73 -2.35 18.62
CA PRO A 167 -5.72 -3.41 17.63
C PRO A 167 -6.99 -3.43 16.77
N LEU A 168 -8.17 -3.17 17.34
CA LEU A 168 -9.45 -3.16 16.61
C LEU A 168 -9.50 -2.04 15.54
N ILE A 169 -9.01 -0.85 15.89
CA ILE A 169 -9.00 0.31 14.99
C ILE A 169 -7.95 0.14 13.89
N VAL A 170 -6.78 -0.37 14.25
CA VAL A 170 -5.68 -0.67 13.33
C VAL A 170 -6.11 -1.70 12.28
N PHE A 171 -6.94 -2.68 12.64
CA PHE A 171 -7.55 -3.60 11.66
C PHE A 171 -8.50 -2.90 10.68
N ALA A 172 -9.24 -1.90 11.14
CA ALA A 172 -10.25 -1.21 10.33
C ALA A 172 -9.66 -0.18 9.35
N VAL A 173 -8.50 0.43 9.65
CA VAL A 173 -7.97 1.58 8.88
C VAL A 173 -6.49 1.43 8.52
N SER A 174 -6.19 0.86 7.36
CA SER A 174 -4.82 0.67 6.85
C SER A 174 -4.07 1.97 6.56
N SER A 175 -4.79 3.08 6.35
CA SER A 175 -4.19 4.37 5.97
C SER A 175 -3.43 5.06 7.11
N VAL A 176 -3.77 4.76 8.36
CA VAL A 176 -3.18 5.39 9.56
C VAL A 176 -1.92 4.67 10.03
N VAL A 177 -1.77 3.41 9.66
CA VAL A 177 -0.72 2.53 10.17
C VAL A 177 0.52 2.64 9.27
N PRO A 178 1.73 2.73 9.83
CA PRO A 178 2.97 2.59 9.07
C PRO A 178 2.97 1.31 8.23
N TYR A 179 3.63 1.32 7.08
CA TYR A 179 3.63 0.18 6.16
C TYR A 179 4.21 -1.07 6.81
N THR A 180 5.27 -0.94 7.63
CA THR A 180 5.88 -2.05 8.39
C THR A 180 4.93 -2.70 9.41
N CYS A 181 3.83 -2.04 9.77
CA CYS A 181 2.84 -2.54 10.73
C CYS A 181 1.52 -2.96 10.05
N ARG A 182 1.47 -3.04 8.71
CA ARG A 182 0.27 -3.51 7.99
C ARG A 182 0.22 -5.03 7.95
N VAL A 183 -0.87 -5.58 8.43
CA VAL A 183 -1.10 -7.03 8.45
C VAL A 183 -1.22 -7.55 7.01
N PRO A 184 -0.67 -8.73 6.66
CA PRO A 184 -0.69 -9.26 5.28
C PRO A 184 -2.10 -9.25 4.64
N ARG A 185 -3.11 -9.70 5.38
CA ARG A 185 -4.50 -9.67 4.94
C ARG A 185 -5.01 -8.27 4.58
N GLN A 186 -4.56 -7.23 5.29
CA GLN A 186 -4.92 -5.85 4.95
C GLN A 186 -4.31 -5.42 3.62
N ILE A 187 -3.08 -5.82 3.34
CA ILE A 187 -2.39 -5.53 2.07
C ILE A 187 -3.11 -6.21 0.91
N GLU A 188 -3.54 -7.47 1.10
CA GLU A 188 -4.32 -8.22 0.11
C GLU A 188 -5.67 -7.53 -0.17
N LEU A 189 -6.44 -7.18 0.87
CA LEU A 189 -7.71 -6.48 0.72
C LEU A 189 -7.55 -5.09 0.07
N ASP A 190 -6.49 -4.36 0.41
CA ASP A 190 -6.18 -3.08 -0.21
C ASP A 190 -5.87 -3.24 -1.70
N ARG A 191 -5.13 -4.29 -2.09
CA ARG A 191 -4.84 -4.64 -3.49
C ARG A 191 -6.13 -4.99 -4.24
N GLU A 192 -6.96 -5.87 -3.70
CA GLU A 192 -8.25 -6.25 -4.29
C GLU A 192 -9.14 -5.02 -4.53
N LYS A 193 -9.22 -4.14 -3.54
CA LYS A 193 -9.99 -2.90 -3.63
C LYS A 193 -9.47 -1.97 -4.72
N ILE A 194 -8.15 -1.82 -4.85
CA ILE A 194 -7.54 -0.97 -5.89
C ILE A 194 -7.73 -1.60 -7.28
N GLU A 195 -7.57 -2.91 -7.42
CA GLU A 195 -7.80 -3.62 -8.69
C GLU A 195 -9.26 -3.51 -9.15
N ALA A 196 -10.22 -3.62 -8.23
CA ALA A 196 -11.63 -3.42 -8.53
C ALA A 196 -11.91 -1.98 -9.01
N ARG A 197 -11.32 -0.98 -8.34
CA ARG A 197 -11.41 0.44 -8.75
C ARG A 197 -10.80 0.69 -10.11
N ARG A 198 -9.65 0.08 -10.40
CA ARG A 198 -9.00 0.13 -11.71
C ARG A 198 -9.89 -0.47 -12.79
N LYS A 199 -10.49 -1.63 -12.53
CA LYS A 199 -11.45 -2.26 -13.45
C LYS A 199 -12.64 -1.35 -13.76
N GLU A 200 -13.16 -0.66 -12.75
CA GLU A 200 -14.23 0.33 -12.90
C GLU A 200 -13.75 1.55 -13.71
N SER A 201 -12.59 2.13 -13.38
CA SER A 201 -12.11 3.35 -14.04
C SER A 201 -11.82 3.16 -15.53
N PHE A 202 -11.30 1.99 -15.94
CA PHE A 202 -11.09 1.67 -17.34
C PHE A 202 -12.38 1.62 -18.17
N ARG A 203 -13.54 1.34 -17.55
CA ARG A 203 -14.85 1.39 -18.26
C ARG A 203 -15.27 2.82 -18.55
N ASN A 204 -14.84 3.74 -17.70
CA ASN A 204 -15.17 5.15 -17.77
C ASN A 204 -14.12 5.95 -18.56
N LEU A 205 -13.02 5.31 -19.00
CA LEU A 205 -11.96 5.95 -19.78
C LEU A 205 -12.27 5.83 -21.29
N THR A 206 -12.71 6.93 -21.86
CA THR A 206 -13.15 7.10 -23.25
C THR A 206 -12.20 7.99 -24.04
N THR A 207 -11.53 8.94 -23.38
CA THR A 207 -10.63 9.91 -24.02
C THR A 207 -9.27 9.28 -24.38
N PRO A 208 -8.88 9.28 -25.67
CA PRO A 208 -7.61 8.71 -26.09
C PRO A 208 -6.43 9.56 -25.61
N TYR A 209 -5.31 8.89 -25.34
CA TYR A 209 -4.07 9.58 -25.02
C TYR A 209 -3.45 10.20 -26.28
N VAL A 210 -3.15 11.50 -26.23
CA VAL A 210 -2.44 12.23 -27.29
C VAL A 210 -1.05 12.63 -26.78
N PRO A 211 0.04 12.12 -27.37
CA PRO A 211 1.39 12.52 -26.98
C PRO A 211 1.61 14.03 -27.08
N GLY A 212 2.28 14.62 -26.08
CA GLY A 212 2.62 16.04 -26.03
C GLY A 212 1.47 16.95 -25.57
N LYS A 213 0.26 16.43 -25.38
CA LYS A 213 -0.85 17.15 -24.74
C LYS A 213 -0.84 16.87 -23.23
N GLU A 214 -1.21 17.87 -22.43
CA GLU A 214 -1.47 17.67 -21.01
C GLU A 214 -2.62 16.67 -20.79
N LEU A 215 -2.55 15.94 -19.67
CA LEU A 215 -3.56 14.95 -19.33
C LEU A 215 -4.91 15.62 -19.07
N GLU A 216 -5.95 15.06 -19.69
CA GLU A 216 -7.31 15.51 -19.45
C GLU A 216 -7.82 15.06 -18.07
N THR A 217 -8.84 15.74 -17.55
CA THR A 217 -9.40 15.46 -16.21
C THR A 217 -9.80 13.99 -16.05
N GLU A 218 -10.41 13.39 -17.07
CA GLU A 218 -10.80 11.98 -17.08
C GLU A 218 -9.58 11.04 -16.97
N GLN A 219 -8.49 11.35 -17.68
CA GLN A 219 -7.24 10.60 -17.63
C GLN A 219 -6.58 10.71 -16.25
N ILE A 220 -6.59 11.90 -15.65
CA ILE A 220 -6.09 12.14 -14.29
C ILE A 220 -6.90 11.34 -13.27
N LEU A 221 -8.23 11.36 -13.37
CA LEU A 221 -9.13 10.61 -12.48
C LEU A 221 -8.92 9.10 -12.64
N HIS A 222 -8.77 8.62 -13.89
CA HIS A 222 -8.47 7.22 -14.16
C HIS A 222 -7.16 6.79 -13.50
N ILE A 223 -6.07 7.54 -13.69
CA ILE A 223 -4.76 7.21 -13.11
C ILE A 223 -4.84 7.26 -11.57
N SER A 224 -5.49 8.29 -11.01
CA SER A 224 -5.70 8.41 -9.56
C SER A 224 -6.44 7.20 -8.99
N SER A 225 -7.56 6.80 -9.60
CA SER A 225 -8.37 5.69 -9.13
C SER A 225 -7.66 4.34 -9.32
N SER A 226 -7.00 4.15 -10.47
CA SER A 226 -6.28 2.92 -10.83
C SER A 226 -5.09 2.60 -9.93
N LEU A 227 -4.43 3.63 -9.43
CA LEU A 227 -3.25 3.52 -8.56
C LEU A 227 -3.57 3.80 -7.08
N GLY A 228 -4.82 4.14 -6.76
CA GLY A 228 -5.24 4.46 -5.40
C GLY A 228 -4.58 5.73 -4.83
N LEU A 229 -4.30 6.73 -5.67
CA LEU A 229 -3.63 7.97 -5.23
C LEU A 229 -4.53 8.88 -4.39
N SER A 230 -5.85 8.67 -4.46
CA SER A 230 -6.82 9.42 -3.70
C SER A 230 -8.03 8.60 -3.26
N SER A 231 -8.82 9.18 -2.35
CA SER A 231 -10.07 8.59 -1.89
C SER A 231 -11.17 8.79 -2.94
N LYS A 232 -12.17 7.88 -2.97
CA LYS A 232 -13.32 7.99 -3.89
C LYS A 232 -14.03 9.33 -3.76
N MET A 233 -14.16 9.86 -2.54
CA MET A 233 -14.77 11.18 -2.29
C MET A 233 -13.95 12.31 -2.93
N PHE A 234 -12.63 12.30 -2.77
CA PHE A 234 -11.76 13.32 -3.33
C PHE A 234 -11.77 13.28 -4.87
N GLU A 235 -11.85 12.10 -5.47
CA GLU A 235 -12.01 11.91 -6.91
C GLU A 235 -13.38 12.39 -7.40
N HIS A 236 -14.45 12.07 -6.68
CA HIS A 236 -15.80 12.54 -7.01
C HIS A 236 -15.87 14.07 -6.99
N ILE A 237 -15.35 14.71 -5.95
CA ILE A 237 -15.29 16.17 -5.84
C ILE A 237 -14.41 16.77 -6.94
N GLY A 238 -13.23 16.18 -7.18
CA GLY A 238 -12.30 16.62 -8.21
C GLY A 238 -12.83 16.48 -9.65
N GLY A 239 -13.77 15.55 -9.89
CA GLY A 239 -14.46 15.39 -11.16
C GLY A 239 -15.67 16.31 -11.32
N LEU A 240 -16.33 16.69 -10.23
CA LEU A 240 -17.54 17.53 -10.27
C LEU A 240 -17.20 19.03 -10.41
N GLN A 241 -16.10 19.48 -9.79
CA GLN A 241 -15.71 20.88 -9.78
C GLN A 241 -14.28 21.06 -10.30
N PRO A 242 -14.10 21.50 -11.57
CA PRO A 242 -12.82 21.93 -12.09
C PRO A 242 -12.26 23.06 -11.22
N GLY A 243 -11.05 22.90 -10.66
CA GLY A 243 -10.50 23.90 -9.76
C GLY A 243 -9.28 23.41 -8.96
N VAL A 244 -9.20 23.82 -7.70
CA VAL A 244 -8.06 23.50 -6.82
C VAL A 244 -7.89 21.99 -6.66
N MET A 245 -9.00 21.25 -6.52
CA MET A 245 -8.97 19.80 -6.27
C MET A 245 -8.48 19.01 -7.49
N SER A 246 -8.88 19.40 -8.71
CA SER A 246 -8.38 18.76 -9.93
C SER A 246 -6.89 19.06 -10.15
N LYS A 247 -6.41 20.27 -9.86
CA LYS A 247 -4.98 20.62 -9.88
C LYS A 247 -4.16 19.82 -8.87
N LEU A 248 -4.69 19.60 -7.66
CA LEU A 248 -4.05 18.74 -6.65
C LEU A 248 -3.98 17.28 -7.10
N LEU A 249 -5.02 16.75 -7.74
CA LEU A 249 -4.99 15.41 -8.35
C LEU A 249 -3.95 15.34 -9.46
N ALA A 250 -3.93 16.32 -10.37
CA ALA A 250 -2.94 16.42 -11.43
C ALA A 250 -1.51 16.41 -10.86
N GLY A 251 -1.25 17.19 -9.81
CA GLY A 251 0.05 17.20 -9.14
C GLY A 251 0.42 15.87 -8.47
N ARG A 252 -0.55 15.15 -7.89
CA ARG A 252 -0.33 13.80 -7.34
C ARG A 252 0.00 12.79 -8.44
N VAL A 253 -0.71 12.86 -9.56
CA VAL A 253 -0.46 12.02 -10.75
C VAL A 253 0.92 12.32 -11.33
N ALA A 254 1.26 13.60 -11.54
CA ALA A 254 2.57 14.02 -12.06
C ALA A 254 3.72 13.51 -11.17
N ARG A 255 3.62 13.68 -9.84
CA ARG A 255 4.62 13.15 -8.91
C ARG A 255 4.71 11.63 -8.94
N ARG A 256 3.59 10.92 -9.13
CA ARG A 256 3.59 9.46 -9.28
C ARG A 256 4.25 9.03 -10.58
N VAL A 257 4.00 9.74 -11.67
CA VAL A 257 4.65 9.47 -12.97
C VAL A 257 6.16 9.68 -12.87
N GLU A 258 6.61 10.78 -12.27
CA GLU A 258 8.03 11.07 -12.01
C GLU A 258 8.69 9.98 -11.15
N TYR A 259 8.01 9.53 -10.10
CA TYR A 259 8.44 8.40 -9.27
C TYR A 259 8.63 7.13 -10.12
N LEU A 260 7.64 6.76 -10.93
CA LEU A 260 7.71 5.55 -11.77
C LEU A 260 8.81 5.63 -12.82
N GLN A 261 8.98 6.78 -13.47
CA GLN A 261 10.08 7.01 -14.41
C GLN A 261 11.44 6.89 -13.72
N THR A 262 11.56 7.40 -12.50
CA THR A 262 12.78 7.32 -11.68
C THR A 262 13.07 5.88 -11.28
N ASP A 263 12.07 5.14 -10.76
CA ASP A 263 12.19 3.74 -10.39
C ASP A 263 12.52 2.86 -11.60
N ASP A 264 11.88 3.08 -12.76
CA ASP A 264 12.18 2.38 -14.01
C ASP A 264 13.63 2.63 -14.48
N LYS A 265 14.18 3.83 -14.29
CA LYS A 265 15.59 4.13 -14.59
C LYS A 265 16.52 3.41 -13.62
N LEU A 266 16.19 3.43 -12.34
CA LEU A 266 16.98 2.80 -11.27
C LEU A 266 17.01 1.28 -11.42
N ILE A 267 15.88 0.63 -11.71
CA ILE A 267 15.83 -0.82 -11.98
C ILE A 267 16.76 -1.20 -13.13
N ARG A 268 16.75 -0.44 -14.24
CA ARG A 268 17.62 -0.73 -15.40
C ARG A 268 19.10 -0.51 -15.12
N ARG A 269 19.42 0.40 -14.19
CA ARG A 269 20.79 0.81 -13.90
C ARG A 269 21.44 -0.08 -12.84
N ASP A 270 20.71 -0.37 -11.76
CA ASP A 270 21.27 -0.99 -10.57
C ASP A 270 21.21 -2.52 -10.57
N GLY A 271 20.55 -3.14 -11.55
CA GLY A 271 20.53 -4.59 -11.72
C GLY A 271 19.67 -5.06 -12.90
N VAL A 272 19.28 -6.32 -12.85
CA VAL A 272 18.33 -6.91 -13.81
C VAL A 272 17.03 -7.31 -13.10
N LEU A 273 15.92 -7.43 -13.83
CA LEU A 273 14.63 -7.77 -13.23
C LEU A 273 14.66 -9.12 -12.49
N SER A 274 15.51 -10.06 -12.91
CA SER A 274 15.64 -11.35 -12.23
C SER A 274 16.20 -11.25 -10.81
N GLU A 275 16.92 -10.17 -10.49
CA GLU A 275 17.50 -9.88 -9.18
C GLU A 275 16.53 -9.17 -8.23
N LEU A 276 15.36 -8.73 -8.70
CA LEU A 276 14.31 -8.24 -7.82
C LEU A 276 13.79 -9.39 -6.94
N GLU A 277 13.68 -9.12 -5.65
CA GLU A 277 13.05 -10.04 -4.70
C GLU A 277 11.55 -10.17 -5.01
N GLU A 278 10.96 -11.33 -4.75
CA GLU A 278 9.55 -11.65 -5.06
C GLU A 278 8.58 -10.57 -4.54
N ARG A 279 8.73 -10.17 -3.27
CA ARG A 279 7.92 -9.12 -2.64
C ARG A 279 8.07 -7.77 -3.34
N GLU A 280 9.28 -7.45 -3.80
CA GLU A 280 9.56 -6.22 -4.55
C GLU A 280 8.95 -6.25 -5.96
N VAL A 281 8.92 -7.41 -6.62
CA VAL A 281 8.21 -7.59 -7.90
C VAL A 281 6.72 -7.29 -7.74
N ALA A 282 6.08 -7.84 -6.70
CA ALA A 282 4.67 -7.60 -6.43
C ALA A 282 4.36 -6.13 -6.11
N ILE A 283 5.24 -5.46 -5.34
CA ILE A 283 5.12 -4.02 -5.06
C ILE A 283 5.29 -3.19 -6.34
N ALA A 284 6.35 -3.45 -7.10
CA ALA A 284 6.63 -2.75 -8.36
C ALA A 284 5.48 -2.88 -9.37
N CYS A 285 4.87 -4.07 -9.45
CA CYS A 285 3.68 -4.32 -10.26
C CYS A 285 2.47 -3.50 -9.77
N THR A 286 2.20 -3.55 -8.46
CA THR A 286 1.09 -2.80 -7.84
C THR A 286 1.22 -1.29 -8.12
N GLU A 287 2.42 -0.73 -7.95
CA GLU A 287 2.69 0.70 -8.14
C GLU A 287 2.53 1.18 -9.58
N ARG A 288 2.72 0.28 -10.55
CA ARG A 288 2.54 0.51 -12.00
C ARG A 288 1.11 0.22 -12.48
N GLY A 289 0.21 -0.17 -11.58
CA GLY A 289 -1.17 -0.49 -11.94
C GLY A 289 -1.36 -1.86 -12.60
N ILE A 290 -0.42 -2.78 -12.40
CA ILE A 290 -0.56 -4.19 -12.80
C ILE A 290 -1.38 -4.91 -11.73
N ASP A 291 -2.32 -5.77 -12.15
CA ASP A 291 -3.08 -6.61 -11.23
C ASP A 291 -2.18 -7.71 -10.66
N VAL A 292 -2.18 -7.89 -9.35
CA VAL A 292 -1.33 -8.80 -8.58
C VAL A 292 -2.14 -9.91 -7.91
N VAL A 293 -3.38 -9.66 -7.53
CA VAL A 293 -4.20 -10.62 -6.80
C VAL A 293 -4.40 -11.89 -7.63
N GLY A 294 -4.06 -13.04 -7.04
CA GLY A 294 -4.25 -14.36 -7.65
C GLY A 294 -3.25 -14.71 -8.77
N ARG A 295 -2.20 -13.92 -8.99
CA ARG A 295 -1.16 -14.20 -9.98
C ARG A 295 0.07 -14.84 -9.37
N SER A 296 0.74 -15.72 -10.12
CA SER A 296 2.02 -16.32 -9.71
C SER A 296 3.18 -15.33 -9.88
N GLU A 297 4.31 -15.58 -9.21
CA GLU A 297 5.51 -14.74 -9.34
C GLU A 297 5.96 -14.62 -10.80
N GLU A 298 5.94 -15.71 -11.55
CA GLU A 298 6.35 -15.75 -12.96
C GLU A 298 5.50 -14.82 -13.82
N GLN A 299 4.17 -14.83 -13.60
CA GLN A 299 3.24 -13.96 -14.31
C GLN A 299 3.49 -12.47 -13.98
N LEU A 300 3.86 -12.17 -12.74
CA LEU A 300 4.19 -10.81 -12.32
C LEU A 300 5.52 -10.34 -12.93
N ARG A 301 6.54 -11.20 -12.93
CA ARG A 301 7.82 -10.90 -13.58
C ARG A 301 7.63 -10.66 -15.08
N GLU A 302 6.85 -11.49 -15.76
CA GLU A 302 6.53 -11.31 -17.19
C GLU A 302 5.80 -9.98 -17.45
N ALA A 303 4.81 -9.64 -16.61
CA ALA A 303 4.08 -8.39 -16.73
C ALA A 303 4.99 -7.16 -16.49
N LEU A 304 5.89 -7.25 -15.50
CA LEU A 304 6.85 -6.20 -15.21
C LEU A 304 7.87 -6.06 -16.36
N GLU A 305 8.34 -7.15 -16.95
CA GLU A 305 9.21 -7.12 -18.14
C GLU A 305 8.53 -6.41 -19.31
N LYS A 306 7.25 -6.69 -19.57
CA LYS A 306 6.46 -6.00 -20.61
C LYS A 306 6.37 -4.50 -20.33
N TRP A 307 6.09 -4.11 -19.09
CA TRP A 307 6.11 -2.70 -18.69
C TRP A 307 7.47 -2.06 -18.97
N MET A 308 8.55 -2.68 -18.49
CA MET A 308 9.91 -2.15 -18.59
C MET A 308 10.41 -2.06 -20.03
N ALA A 309 9.93 -2.93 -20.92
CA ALA A 309 10.18 -2.88 -22.35
C ALA A 309 9.40 -1.74 -23.01
N ALA A 310 8.11 -1.60 -22.71
CA ALA A 310 7.25 -0.56 -23.28
C ALA A 310 7.63 0.85 -22.79
N SER A 311 8.04 1.02 -21.53
CA SER A 311 8.40 2.32 -20.96
C SER A 311 9.72 2.90 -21.49
N LYS A 312 10.44 2.16 -22.36
CA LYS A 312 11.59 2.70 -23.11
C LYS A 312 11.17 3.61 -24.27
N THR A 313 10.06 3.27 -24.92
CA THR A 313 9.61 3.94 -26.15
C THR A 313 8.32 4.73 -25.96
N THR A 314 7.61 4.50 -24.86
CA THR A 314 6.28 5.04 -24.62
C THR A 314 6.24 5.80 -23.29
N PRO A 315 5.64 7.02 -23.28
CA PRO A 315 5.43 7.76 -22.04
C PRO A 315 4.66 6.94 -21.00
N VAL A 316 5.05 7.05 -19.74
CA VAL A 316 4.46 6.28 -18.62
C VAL A 316 2.96 6.56 -18.50
N GLU A 317 2.54 7.79 -18.78
CA GLU A 317 1.15 8.22 -18.80
C GLU A 317 0.31 7.36 -19.74
N ARG A 318 0.82 7.10 -20.96
CA ARG A 318 0.15 6.23 -21.93
C ARG A 318 0.05 4.79 -21.42
N LEU A 319 1.09 4.30 -20.75
CA LEU A 319 1.06 2.95 -20.17
C LEU A 319 0.04 2.82 -19.05
N LEU A 320 -0.12 3.85 -18.21
CA LEU A 320 -1.12 3.89 -17.14
C LEU A 320 -2.57 3.99 -17.66
N LEU A 321 -2.74 4.58 -18.84
CA LEU A 321 -4.03 4.71 -19.53
C LEU A 321 -4.39 3.49 -20.37
N THR A 322 -3.53 2.47 -20.42
CA THR A 322 -3.74 1.27 -21.24
C THR A 322 -3.52 0.00 -20.43
N ARG A 323 -4.07 -1.12 -20.91
CA ARG A 323 -3.94 -2.42 -20.24
C ARG A 323 -2.64 -3.12 -20.62
N PRO A 324 -2.11 -4.01 -19.75
CA PRO A 324 -0.85 -4.73 -20.05
C PRO A 324 -0.82 -5.51 -21.36
N ASN A 325 -1.98 -5.97 -21.85
CA ASN A 325 -2.11 -6.71 -23.10
C ASN A 325 -1.97 -5.85 -24.37
N VAL A 326 -2.09 -4.52 -24.26
CA VAL A 326 -2.01 -3.58 -25.39
C VAL A 326 -0.76 -2.70 -25.34
N TRP A 327 0.14 -2.93 -24.37
CA TRP A 327 1.38 -2.17 -24.30
C TRP A 327 2.26 -2.44 -25.52
N PRO A 328 2.85 -1.40 -26.11
CA PRO A 328 3.72 -1.54 -27.27
C PRO A 328 5.07 -2.11 -26.80
N VAL A 329 5.18 -3.44 -26.79
CA VAL A 329 6.43 -4.13 -26.49
C VAL A 329 7.24 -4.23 -27.79
N PRO A 330 8.46 -3.65 -27.86
CA PRO A 330 9.31 -3.79 -29.03
C PRO A 330 9.59 -5.28 -29.30
N ALA A 331 9.52 -5.68 -30.58
CA ALA A 331 9.82 -7.05 -30.97
C ALA A 331 11.22 -7.45 -30.47
N LYS A 332 11.33 -8.63 -29.83
CA LYS A 332 12.64 -9.18 -29.47
C LYS A 332 13.44 -9.32 -30.77
N LYS A 333 14.54 -8.58 -30.91
CA LYS A 333 15.51 -8.82 -31.99
C LYS A 333 15.95 -10.28 -31.83
N LYS A 334 15.60 -11.12 -32.80
CA LYS A 334 16.19 -12.45 -32.93
C LYS A 334 17.66 -12.21 -33.27
N ASN A 335 18.54 -12.49 -32.32
CA ASN A 335 19.97 -12.62 -32.60
C ASN A 335 20.23 -14.01 -33.18
#